data_AF-A0A412WW10-F1
#
_entry.id   AF-A0A412WW10-F1
#
_cell.length_a   1.000
_cell.length_b   1.000
_cell.length_c   1.000
_cell.angle_alpha   90.00
_cell.angle_beta   90.00
_cell.angle_gamma   90.00
#
_symmetry.space_group_name_H-M   'P 1'
#
loop_
_entity.id
_entity.type
_entity.pdbx_description
1 polymer ?
#
loop_
_entity_poly.entity_id
_entity_poly.type
_entity_poly.pdbx_seq_one_letter_code
_entity_poly.pdbx_strand_id
1 'polypeptide(L)'
;MEKKLMKATVVAVFVVSASLGLHVSQRNSAKMSDLVLANIEALATGESGGQTLKCYKTVSSGGGGMMTHVTYCGTCSAVLANAYSDSWQCN
;
A
#
# COMPACT_ATOMS: atom_id res chain seq x y z
N MET A 1 -35.74 -24.46 -41.02
CA MET A 1 -35.40 -24.18 -39.60
C MET A 1 -33.91 -24.33 -39.29
N GLU A 2 -33.07 -24.67 -40.29
CA GLU A 2 -31.69 -25.11 -40.05
C GLU A 2 -30.69 -23.95 -39.88
N LYS A 3 -30.94 -22.81 -40.52
CA LYS A 3 -30.08 -21.60 -40.40
C LYS A 3 -30.20 -20.89 -39.05
N LYS A 4 -31.32 -21.10 -38.34
CA LYS A 4 -31.58 -20.48 -37.02
C LYS A 4 -30.88 -21.24 -35.90
N LEU A 5 -30.73 -22.56 -36.06
CA LEU A 5 -30.01 -23.41 -35.11
C LEU A 5 -28.50 -23.10 -35.11
N MET A 6 -27.88 -22.93 -36.29
CA MET A 6 -26.45 -22.57 -36.40
C MET A 6 -26.08 -21.26 -35.67
N LYS A 7 -26.92 -20.22 -35.79
CA LYS A 7 -26.64 -18.92 -35.13
C LYS A 7 -26.79 -19.02 -33.60
N ALA A 8 -27.71 -19.85 -33.11
CA ALA A 8 -27.92 -20.04 -31.68
C ALA A 8 -26.75 -20.78 -31.03
N THR A 9 -26.16 -21.76 -31.72
CA THR A 9 -25.01 -22.53 -31.22
C THR A 9 -23.77 -21.66 -31.02
N VAL A 10 -23.48 -20.74 -31.94
CA VAL A 10 -22.32 -19.84 -31.83
C VAL A 10 -22.43 -18.90 -30.63
N VAL A 11 -23.62 -18.35 -30.37
CA VAL A 11 -23.87 -17.48 -29.21
C VAL A 11 -23.74 -18.26 -27.89
N ALA A 12 -24.24 -19.50 -27.85
CA ALA A 12 -24.13 -20.35 -26.66
C ALA A 12 -22.67 -20.69 -26.30
N VAL A 13 -21.83 -20.99 -27.30
CA VAL A 13 -20.40 -21.26 -27.07
C VAL A 13 -19.67 -20.04 -26.50
N PHE A 14 -20.00 -18.83 -26.98
CA PHE A 14 -19.41 -17.59 -26.48
C PHE A 14 -19.77 -17.33 -25.02
N VAL A 15 -21.04 -17.52 -24.64
CA VAL A 15 -21.51 -17.33 -23.25
C VAL A 15 -20.84 -18.34 -22.30
N VAL A 16 -20.69 -19.61 -22.72
CA VAL A 16 -20.02 -20.65 -21.92
C VAL A 16 -18.51 -20.38 -21.79
N SER A 17 -17.86 -19.85 -22.82
CA SER A 17 -16.44 -19.48 -22.76
C SER A 17 -16.20 -18.28 -21.82
N ALA A 18 -17.11 -17.31 -21.79
CA ALA A 18 -17.03 -16.15 -20.91
C ALA A 18 -17.25 -16.53 -19.43
N SER A 19 -18.18 -17.46 -19.15
CA SER A 19 -18.32 -18.01 -17.81
C SER A 19 -17.04 -18.77 -17.43
N LEU A 20 -16.53 -19.67 -18.28
CA LEU A 20 -15.29 -20.43 -18.05
C LEU A 20 -14.08 -19.55 -17.72
N GLY A 21 -13.86 -18.48 -18.49
CA GLY A 21 -12.78 -17.51 -18.27
C GLY A 21 -12.94 -16.70 -16.98
N LEU A 22 -14.17 -16.38 -16.59
CA LEU A 22 -14.45 -15.67 -15.33
C LEU A 22 -14.17 -16.55 -14.11
N HIS A 23 -14.53 -17.85 -14.13
CA HIS A 23 -14.25 -18.73 -12.98
C HIS A 23 -12.75 -18.98 -12.79
N VAL A 24 -11.97 -19.03 -13.89
CA VAL A 24 -10.51 -19.14 -13.83
C VAL A 24 -9.88 -17.84 -13.34
N SER A 25 -10.37 -16.69 -13.80
CA SER A 25 -9.90 -15.37 -13.37
C SER A 25 -10.20 -15.12 -11.89
N GLN A 26 -11.39 -15.50 -11.41
CA GLN A 26 -11.78 -15.30 -10.02
C GLN A 26 -10.93 -16.13 -9.03
N ARG A 27 -10.52 -17.35 -9.41
CA ARG A 27 -9.58 -18.17 -8.61
C ARG A 27 -8.17 -17.59 -8.58
N ASN A 28 -7.74 -16.91 -9.65
CA ASN A 28 -6.42 -16.29 -9.73
C ASN A 28 -6.37 -14.91 -9.06
N SER A 29 -7.47 -14.14 -9.13
CA SER A 29 -7.62 -12.85 -8.44
C SER A 29 -7.63 -13.00 -6.92
N ALA A 30 -8.16 -14.10 -6.39
CA ALA A 30 -8.11 -14.39 -4.95
C ALA A 30 -6.67 -14.56 -4.42
N LYS A 31 -5.74 -15.05 -5.26
CA LYS A 31 -4.32 -15.20 -4.88
C LYS A 31 -3.48 -13.95 -5.14
N MET A 32 -3.79 -13.16 -6.17
CA MET A 32 -3.09 -11.87 -6.37
C MET A 32 -3.55 -10.78 -5.41
N SER A 33 -4.80 -10.84 -4.93
CA SER A 33 -5.32 -9.88 -3.93
C SER A 33 -4.58 -10.00 -2.61
N ASP A 34 -4.22 -11.21 -2.18
CA ASP A 34 -3.55 -11.43 -0.89
C ASP A 34 -2.12 -10.85 -0.87
N LEU A 35 -1.35 -11.02 -1.96
CA LEU A 35 0.00 -10.44 -2.07
C LEU A 35 0.00 -8.92 -2.26
N VAL A 36 -0.95 -8.38 -3.04
CA VAL A 36 -1.08 -6.92 -3.22
C VAL A 36 -1.58 -6.27 -1.93
N LEU A 37 -2.50 -6.90 -1.22
CA LEU A 37 -3.00 -6.38 0.05
C LEU A 37 -1.96 -6.48 1.16
N ALA A 38 -1.20 -7.58 1.28
CA ALA A 38 -0.12 -7.71 2.27
C ALA A 38 0.99 -6.66 2.09
N ASN A 39 1.30 -6.23 0.85
CA ASN A 39 2.28 -5.16 0.63
C ASN A 39 1.72 -3.77 0.96
N ILE A 40 0.41 -3.55 0.74
CA ILE A 40 -0.27 -2.30 1.12
C ILE A 40 -0.44 -2.24 2.65
N GLU A 41 -0.81 -3.34 3.27
CA GLU A 41 -0.86 -3.48 4.72
C GLU A 41 0.54 -3.42 5.32
N ALA A 42 1.60 -3.93 4.68
CA ALA A 42 2.98 -3.72 5.15
C ALA A 42 3.42 -2.24 5.08
N LEU A 43 2.91 -1.47 4.12
CA LEU A 43 3.15 -0.02 4.03
C LEU A 43 2.33 0.76 5.07
N ALA A 44 1.12 0.30 5.40
CA ALA A 44 0.21 0.95 6.37
C ALA A 44 0.34 0.43 7.81
N THR A 45 0.89 -0.76 8.02
CA THR A 45 1.14 -1.38 9.36
C THR A 45 2.37 -0.77 10.04
N GLY A 46 3.13 0.07 9.33
CA GLY A 46 4.03 1.03 9.95
C GLY A 46 3.30 2.15 10.70
N GLU A 47 2.00 2.34 10.45
CA GLU A 47 1.19 3.46 10.97
C GLU A 47 -0.08 3.01 11.72
N SER A 48 -0.32 1.71 11.89
CA SER A 48 -1.52 1.19 12.58
C SER A 48 -1.22 0.73 14.02
N GLY A 49 -0.74 1.66 14.82
CA GLY A 49 -0.87 1.67 16.27
C GLY A 49 -0.85 3.13 16.69
N GLY A 50 -1.50 3.51 17.79
CA GLY A 50 -1.40 4.85 18.36
C GLY A 50 0.02 5.18 18.85
N GLN A 51 1.00 5.13 17.93
CA GLN A 51 2.41 5.28 18.16
C GLN A 51 2.67 6.77 18.03
N THR A 52 2.63 7.45 19.17
CA THR A 52 2.94 8.86 19.20
C THR A 52 4.33 9.09 18.59
N LEU A 53 4.38 9.83 17.48
CA LEU A 53 5.60 9.96 16.68
C LEU A 53 6.66 10.68 17.52
N LYS A 54 7.73 9.98 17.88
CA LYS A 54 8.81 10.56 18.68
C LYS A 54 9.47 11.71 17.89
N CYS A 55 9.44 12.91 18.43
CA CYS A 55 9.99 14.11 17.83
C CYS A 55 11.00 14.79 18.77
N TYR A 56 11.78 15.75 18.27
CA TYR A 56 12.75 16.52 19.05
C TYR A 56 12.45 18.02 19.01
N LYS A 57 12.53 18.68 20.18
CA LYS A 57 12.18 20.11 20.33
C LYS A 57 13.14 21.06 19.61
N THR A 58 14.43 20.75 19.62
CA THR A 58 15.43 21.46 18.83
C THR A 58 16.21 20.46 17.99
N VAL A 59 16.55 20.90 16.79
CA VAL A 59 17.33 20.16 15.80
C VAL A 59 18.33 21.14 15.21
N SER A 60 19.57 20.71 15.03
CA SER A 60 20.63 21.51 14.44
C SER A 60 21.42 20.70 13.42
N SER A 61 21.77 21.37 12.33
CA SER A 61 22.43 20.77 11.16
C SER A 61 23.76 21.45 10.80
N GLY A 62 24.31 22.24 11.72
CA GLY A 62 25.44 23.16 11.46
C GLY A 62 26.80 22.74 12.00
N GLY A 63 27.00 21.47 12.39
CA GLY A 63 28.26 20.98 12.98
C GLY A 63 28.93 19.87 12.18
N GLY A 64 30.20 19.57 12.49
CA GLY A 64 30.99 18.49 11.85
C GLY A 64 30.62 17.06 12.31
N GLY A 65 29.34 16.79 12.58
CA GLY A 65 28.86 15.48 13.04
C GLY A 65 28.08 14.72 11.96
N MET A 66 27.86 13.41 12.17
CA MET A 66 27.09 12.58 11.26
C MET A 66 25.62 13.03 11.21
N MET A 67 25.13 13.32 10.00
CA MET A 67 23.72 13.66 9.77
C MET A 67 22.86 12.40 9.87
N THR A 68 21.75 12.50 10.60
CA THR A 68 20.73 11.46 10.64
C THR A 68 19.34 12.08 10.50
N HIS A 69 18.38 11.30 10.02
CA HIS A 69 16.99 11.72 9.96
C HIS A 69 16.35 11.61 11.34
N VAL A 70 15.85 12.72 11.85
CA VAL A 70 15.09 12.80 13.09
C VAL A 70 13.80 13.58 12.86
N THR A 71 12.75 13.31 13.63
CA THR A 71 11.50 14.07 13.52
C THR A 71 11.59 15.36 14.32
N TYR A 72 11.28 16.51 13.70
CA TYR A 72 11.21 17.80 14.40
C TYR A 72 9.82 18.05 14.99
N CYS A 73 9.71 18.41 16.27
CA CYS A 73 8.41 18.60 16.91
C CYS A 73 7.60 19.79 16.35
N GLY A 74 8.24 20.80 15.76
CA GLY A 74 7.52 21.95 15.23
C GLY A 74 6.71 21.63 13.96
N THR A 75 7.14 20.64 13.19
CA THR A 75 6.52 20.27 11.90
C THR A 75 6.12 18.80 11.83
N CYS A 76 6.41 18.01 12.87
CA CYS A 76 6.19 16.57 12.94
C CYS A 76 6.68 15.82 11.70
N SER A 77 7.75 16.32 11.10
CA SER A 77 8.32 15.85 9.84
C SER A 77 9.77 15.46 10.05
N ALA A 78 10.24 14.50 9.25
CA ALA A 78 11.63 14.10 9.24
C ALA A 78 12.53 15.23 8.70
N VAL A 79 13.56 15.58 9.46
CA VAL A 79 14.57 16.57 9.11
C VAL A 79 15.97 15.96 9.31
N LEU A 80 16.96 16.47 8.57
CA LEU A 80 18.36 16.09 8.75
C LEU A 80 18.98 16.90 9.87
N ALA A 81 19.50 16.23 10.91
CA ALA A 81 20.18 16.88 12.02
C ALA A 81 21.35 16.02 12.53
N ASN A 82 22.37 16.66 13.11
CA ASN A 82 23.47 15.99 13.82
C ASN A 82 23.42 16.25 15.33
N ALA A 83 22.56 17.16 15.77
CA ALA A 83 22.32 17.44 17.18
C ALA A 83 20.83 17.71 17.39
N TYR A 84 20.29 17.17 18.49
CA TYR A 84 18.88 17.28 18.85
C TYR A 84 18.72 17.24 20.38
N SER A 85 17.67 17.88 20.90
CA SER A 85 17.39 18.01 22.34
C SER A 85 16.58 16.85 22.91
N ASP A 86 15.86 17.09 24.01
CA ASP A 86 14.84 16.20 24.54
C ASP A 86 13.80 15.81 23.50
N SER A 87 13.38 14.55 23.59
CA SER A 87 12.34 13.99 22.76
C SER A 87 10.95 14.20 23.35
N TRP A 88 10.01 14.53 22.48
CA TRP A 88 8.58 14.61 22.76
C TRP A 88 7.82 13.71 21.78
N GLN A 89 6.51 13.89 21.77
CA GLN A 89 5.51 13.12 21.09
C GLN A 89 4.68 14.03 20.19
N CYS A 90 4.77 13.83 18.87
CA CYS A 90 3.86 14.43 17.91
C CYS A 90 2.50 13.75 17.99
N ASN A 91 1.47 14.55 18.20
CA ASN A 91 0.07 14.14 18.32
C ASN A 91 -0.77 14.92 17.32
#